data_AF-A0A533XKV8-F1
#
_entry.id   AF-A0A533XKV8-F1
#
_cell.length_a   1.000
_cell.length_b   1.000
_cell.length_c   1.000
_cell.angle_alpha   90.00
_cell.angle_beta   90.00
_cell.angle_gamma   90.00
#
_symmetry.space_group_name_H-M   'P 1'
#
loop_
_entity.id
_entity.type
_entity.pdbx_description
1 polymer ?
#
loop_
_entity_poly.entity_id
_entity_poly.type
_entity_poly.pdbx_seq_one_letter_code
_entity_poly.pdbx_strand_id
1 'polypeptide(L)'
;CVLTFPHADEMIAWLKKPYHDDLIFYAPTEAIFAAIKVALLGGVTLSVPVFLYHLWKFIEPALLPGERRWIVPFLAIASVFFAMGVSFANFVIVPLALQFMLQFGIDRALVPQLGVGFYVDFNVKFLLTFGFAFELPLVITLLSRLGVVTPDLLARYRKHAIMVNLILAAILTPTSDLFNLLLMAGPLIILYEVGILSARLFGRPPTPPADDMDEPVTVPEGTAGRRILFLVVLVAGLASGDALAQLSPGGMLEELGPEGFVSIQSLAVDEGQTVYAGSFGQGVFKSEDGGKTWTAVNEGMTDPYVYVVVVLPDKAVFAGTLRGGIFRSKNRGKSWAPVNAGLDRLETQALLAHQGVLYAGTGSGVYRSKNGGEQWVADNQGLSNLLVRALVVDHHDTMYAGTTGMGLYRKPAGSAQWTRITPSRLSHPRDQLPANFVRSLVVDKTGTLYAGTADNGVYVSTDRGETWRIIGGQLANASVRGIAIGESFWFVGTGVGMYRSADQGKTWIQINNGLTERAIQSFAVGKDGTVYAGTSGGVFKTDDHGAHWFSTNQGIATSRNPAPRH
;
A
#
# COMPACT_ATOMS: atom_id res chain seq x y z
N CYS A 1 -28.22 -4.72 0.10
CA CYS A 1 -27.98 -3.33 -0.34
C CYS A 1 -29.22 -2.74 -0.97
N VAL A 2 -29.69 -3.20 -2.14
CA VAL A 2 -30.92 -2.65 -2.78
C VAL A 2 -32.14 -2.74 -1.86
N LEU A 3 -32.32 -3.87 -1.16
CA LEU A 3 -33.42 -4.07 -0.22
C LEU A 3 -33.29 -3.28 1.09
N THR A 4 -32.05 -2.96 1.50
CA THR A 4 -31.75 -2.35 2.79
C THR A 4 -31.58 -0.83 2.71
N PHE A 5 -31.32 -0.30 1.52
CA PHE A 5 -31.14 1.13 1.29
C PHE A 5 -32.37 1.99 1.67
N PRO A 6 -33.63 1.57 1.40
CA PRO A 6 -34.80 2.30 1.88
C PRO A 6 -34.89 2.44 3.40
N HIS A 7 -34.21 1.56 4.15
CA HIS A 7 -34.18 1.56 5.61
C HIS A 7 -32.88 2.17 6.17
N ALA A 8 -32.06 2.82 5.34
CA ALA A 8 -30.77 3.35 5.76
C ALA A 8 -30.89 4.35 6.92
N ASP A 9 -31.95 5.17 6.96
CA ASP A 9 -32.18 6.15 8.02
C ASP A 9 -32.46 5.47 9.38
N GLU A 10 -33.32 4.44 9.39
CA GLU A 10 -33.60 3.63 10.59
C GLU A 10 -32.34 2.93 11.09
N MET A 11 -31.53 2.43 10.16
CA MET A 11 -30.28 1.76 10.48
C MET A 11 -29.21 2.73 10.98
N ILE A 12 -29.12 3.95 10.44
CA ILE A 12 -28.24 5.01 10.96
C ILE A 12 -28.70 5.42 12.36
N ALA A 13 -30.01 5.55 12.60
CA ALA A 13 -30.56 5.83 13.92
C ALA A 13 -30.24 4.70 14.92
N TRP A 14 -30.30 3.45 14.49
CA TRP A 14 -29.86 2.31 15.30
C TRP A 14 -28.36 2.35 15.60
N LEU A 15 -27.55 2.64 14.58
CA LEU A 15 -26.09 2.74 14.67
C LEU A 15 -25.66 3.89 15.60
N LYS A 16 -26.41 4.99 15.62
CA LYS A 16 -26.17 6.18 16.45
C LYS A 16 -26.41 5.91 17.94
N LYS A 17 -27.17 4.89 18.35
CA LYS A 17 -27.55 4.66 19.76
C LYS A 17 -26.38 4.75 20.79
N PRO A 18 -25.16 4.28 20.50
CA PRO A 18 -24.00 4.45 21.38
C PRO A 18 -23.49 5.90 21.56
N TYR A 19 -23.93 6.84 20.73
CA TYR A 19 -23.52 8.24 20.71
C TYR A 19 -24.73 9.17 20.84
N HIS A 20 -24.81 9.90 21.95
CA HIS A 20 -26.02 10.65 22.32
C HIS A 20 -26.14 12.02 21.62
N ASP A 21 -25.04 12.59 21.14
CA ASP A 21 -25.03 13.89 20.48
C ASP A 21 -25.34 13.79 18.98
N ASP A 22 -25.63 14.92 18.36
CA ASP A 22 -25.93 14.96 16.93
C ASP A 22 -24.70 14.75 16.04
N LEU A 23 -24.92 13.98 14.96
CA LEU A 23 -23.93 13.79 13.90
C LEU A 23 -24.11 14.91 12.88
N ILE A 24 -22.99 15.52 12.49
CA ILE A 24 -22.98 16.58 11.48
C ILE A 24 -22.38 16.06 10.18
N PHE A 25 -22.72 16.66 9.04
CA PHE A 25 -22.09 16.33 7.76
C PHE A 25 -21.44 17.59 7.19
N TYR A 26 -20.22 17.45 6.70
CA TYR A 26 -19.42 18.58 6.20
C TYR A 26 -19.50 18.72 4.67
N ALA A 27 -19.99 17.69 3.98
CA ALA A 27 -20.25 17.70 2.56
C ALA A 27 -21.57 16.97 2.24
N PRO A 28 -22.32 17.40 1.20
CA PRO A 28 -23.57 16.74 0.80
C PRO A 28 -23.41 15.25 0.44
N THR A 29 -22.23 14.88 -0.05
CA THR A 29 -21.92 13.50 -0.43
C THR A 29 -21.74 12.57 0.77
N GLU A 30 -21.37 13.09 1.95
CA GLU A 30 -21.12 12.27 3.15
C GLU A 30 -22.38 11.53 3.61
N ALA A 31 -23.52 12.22 3.63
CA ALA A 31 -24.80 11.62 4.03
C ALA A 31 -25.22 10.49 3.07
N ILE A 32 -25.05 10.68 1.77
CA ILE A 32 -25.36 9.68 0.74
C ILE A 32 -24.45 8.46 0.90
N PHE A 33 -23.14 8.66 1.03
CA PHE A 33 -22.20 7.55 1.20
C PHE A 33 -22.38 6.83 2.54
N ALA A 34 -22.73 7.56 3.61
CA ALA A 34 -23.07 6.97 4.90
C ALA A 34 -24.28 6.04 4.76
N ALA A 35 -25.36 6.49 4.12
CA ALA A 35 -26.55 5.67 3.86
C ALA A 35 -26.21 4.42 3.03
N ILE A 36 -25.40 4.55 1.97
CA ILE A 36 -24.95 3.40 1.16
C ILE A 36 -24.16 2.40 2.01
N LYS A 37 -23.21 2.86 2.83
CA LYS A 37 -22.36 1.98 3.66
C LYS A 37 -23.17 1.24 4.73
N VAL A 38 -24.10 1.93 5.38
CA VAL A 38 -25.00 1.29 6.34
C VAL A 38 -25.94 0.30 5.65
N ALA A 39 -26.49 0.64 4.49
CA ALA A 39 -27.28 -0.28 3.68
C ALA A 39 -26.47 -1.50 3.21
N LEU A 40 -25.18 -1.33 2.93
CA LEU A 40 -24.28 -2.43 2.61
C LEU A 40 -24.08 -3.35 3.81
N LEU A 41 -23.82 -2.79 5.01
CA LEU A 41 -23.72 -3.55 6.26
C LEU A 41 -24.98 -4.41 6.52
N GLY A 42 -26.17 -3.83 6.41
CA GLY A 42 -27.41 -4.59 6.56
C GLY A 42 -27.59 -5.63 5.46
N GLY A 43 -27.16 -5.30 4.24
CA GLY A 43 -27.16 -6.22 3.11
C GLY A 43 -26.28 -7.44 3.34
N VAL A 44 -25.07 -7.25 3.87
CA VAL A 44 -24.15 -8.32 4.24
C VAL A 44 -24.75 -9.13 5.38
N THR A 45 -25.26 -8.48 6.42
CA THR A 45 -25.85 -9.14 7.59
C THR A 45 -27.02 -10.05 7.21
N LEU A 46 -27.93 -9.59 6.35
CA LEU A 46 -29.06 -10.38 5.87
C LEU A 46 -28.64 -11.48 4.88
N SER A 47 -27.51 -11.31 4.17
CA SER A 47 -27.03 -12.31 3.22
C SER A 47 -26.16 -13.39 3.83
N VAL A 48 -25.72 -13.24 5.09
CA VAL A 48 -24.86 -14.22 5.79
C VAL A 48 -25.41 -15.66 5.71
N PRO A 49 -26.70 -15.95 5.97
CA PRO A 49 -27.21 -17.32 5.88
C PRO A 49 -27.03 -17.94 4.48
N VAL A 50 -27.25 -17.14 3.44
CA VAL A 50 -27.11 -17.56 2.04
C VAL A 50 -25.64 -17.70 1.66
N PHE A 51 -24.80 -16.75 2.07
CA PHE A 51 -23.36 -16.80 1.87
C PHE A 51 -22.74 -18.04 2.50
N LEU A 52 -23.06 -18.33 3.76
CA LEU A 52 -22.59 -19.51 4.47
C LEU A 52 -23.07 -20.81 3.83
N TYR A 53 -24.31 -20.84 3.30
CA TYR A 53 -24.80 -21.99 2.54
C TYR A 53 -23.96 -22.26 1.28
N HIS A 54 -23.62 -21.22 0.51
CA HIS A 54 -22.76 -21.37 -0.66
C HIS A 54 -21.34 -21.77 -0.30
N LEU A 55 -20.79 -21.15 0.75
CA LEU A 55 -19.48 -21.48 1.29
C LEU A 55 -19.42 -22.96 1.71
N TRP A 56 -20.50 -23.43 2.33
CA TRP A 56 -20.62 -24.81 2.74
C TRP A 56 -20.76 -25.78 1.56
N LYS A 57 -21.55 -25.47 0.53
CA LYS A 57 -21.70 -26.32 -0.67
C LYS A 57 -20.36 -26.58 -1.37
N PHE A 58 -19.40 -25.67 -1.21
CA PHE A 58 -18.03 -25.86 -1.68
C PHE A 58 -17.24 -26.91 -0.84
N ILE A 59 -17.52 -26.99 0.46
CA ILE A 59 -16.87 -27.91 1.42
C ILE A 59 -17.58 -29.27 1.48
N GLU A 60 -18.88 -29.33 1.15
CA GLU A 60 -19.72 -30.54 1.15
C GLU A 60 -19.06 -31.79 0.54
N PRO A 61 -18.33 -31.73 -0.59
CA PRO A 61 -17.68 -32.90 -1.17
C PRO A 61 -16.63 -33.56 -0.27
N ALA A 62 -16.08 -32.81 0.71
CA ALA A 62 -15.06 -33.30 1.64
C ALA A 62 -15.64 -33.90 2.94
N LEU A 63 -16.97 -33.90 3.13
CA LEU A 63 -17.63 -34.36 4.35
C LEU A 63 -18.16 -35.80 4.22
N LEU A 64 -18.07 -36.57 5.33
CA LEU A 64 -18.60 -37.92 5.39
C LEU A 64 -20.14 -37.93 5.31
N PRO A 65 -20.78 -38.98 4.76
CA PRO A 65 -22.24 -39.04 4.57
C PRO A 65 -23.05 -38.80 5.86
N GLY A 66 -22.56 -39.23 7.02
CA GLY A 66 -23.22 -39.02 8.32
C GLY A 66 -23.08 -37.60 8.89
N GLU A 67 -22.15 -36.80 8.38
CA GLU A 67 -21.90 -35.43 8.83
C GLU A 67 -22.80 -34.42 8.09
N ARG A 68 -23.35 -34.84 6.95
CA ARG A 68 -24.29 -34.05 6.12
C ARG A 68 -25.51 -33.54 6.89
N ARG A 69 -25.98 -34.30 7.90
CA ARG A 69 -27.16 -33.93 8.70
C ARG A 69 -26.97 -32.73 9.63
N TRP A 70 -25.72 -32.40 9.98
CA TRP A 70 -25.42 -31.35 10.97
C TRP A 70 -25.27 -29.96 10.35
N ILE A 71 -25.45 -29.84 9.05
CA ILE A 71 -25.11 -28.63 8.30
C ILE A 71 -26.16 -27.54 8.43
N VAL A 72 -27.43 -27.88 8.27
CA VAL A 72 -28.52 -26.92 8.47
C VAL A 72 -28.48 -26.31 9.88
N PRO A 73 -28.35 -27.09 10.98
CA PRO A 73 -28.21 -26.49 12.31
C PRO A 73 -26.90 -25.71 12.47
N PHE A 74 -25.79 -26.14 11.86
CA PHE A 74 -24.53 -25.41 11.90
C PHE A 74 -24.62 -24.04 11.21
N LEU A 75 -25.25 -23.97 10.03
CA LEU A 75 -25.47 -22.71 9.30
C LEU A 75 -26.38 -21.74 10.07
N ALA A 76 -27.40 -22.26 10.75
CA ALA A 76 -28.26 -21.46 11.62
C ALA A 76 -27.48 -20.91 12.82
N ILE A 77 -26.67 -21.74 13.47
CA ILE A 77 -25.80 -21.32 14.60
C ILE A 77 -24.80 -20.26 14.14
N ALA A 78 -24.14 -20.47 13.00
CA ALA A 78 -23.23 -19.48 12.41
C ALA A 78 -23.93 -18.15 12.14
N SER A 79 -25.10 -18.16 11.48
CA SER A 79 -25.86 -16.93 11.26
C SER A 79 -26.23 -16.18 12.56
N VAL A 80 -26.52 -16.91 13.65
CA VAL A 80 -26.76 -16.33 14.98
C VAL A 80 -25.48 -15.77 15.59
N PHE A 81 -24.34 -16.45 15.44
CA PHE A 81 -23.04 -16.00 15.94
C PHE A 81 -22.59 -14.72 15.22
N PHE A 82 -22.75 -14.62 13.90
CA PHE A 82 -22.51 -13.39 13.17
C PHE A 82 -23.36 -12.23 13.70
N ALA A 83 -24.67 -12.43 13.85
CA ALA A 83 -25.58 -11.41 14.37
C ALA A 83 -25.23 -11.02 15.82
N MET A 84 -24.79 -11.97 16.63
CA MET A 84 -24.27 -11.74 17.97
C MET A 84 -22.99 -10.91 17.95
N GLY A 85 -22.07 -11.17 17.02
CA GLY A 85 -20.84 -10.41 16.85
C GLY A 85 -21.09 -8.95 16.43
N VAL A 86 -22.00 -8.74 15.47
CA VAL A 86 -22.44 -7.40 15.06
C VAL A 86 -23.07 -6.65 16.24
N SER A 87 -23.93 -7.33 17.00
CA SER A 87 -24.59 -6.75 18.19
C SER A 87 -23.58 -6.44 19.29
N PHE A 88 -22.65 -7.34 19.56
CA PHE A 88 -21.58 -7.16 20.55
C PHE A 88 -20.70 -5.95 20.20
N ALA A 89 -20.31 -5.79 18.94
CA ALA A 89 -19.58 -4.62 18.50
C ALA A 89 -20.35 -3.32 18.75
N ASN A 90 -21.62 -3.27 18.36
CA ASN A 90 -22.44 -2.06 18.50
C ASN A 90 -22.74 -1.68 19.95
N PHE A 91 -23.00 -2.65 20.82
CA PHE A 91 -23.45 -2.39 22.20
C PHE A 91 -22.36 -2.45 23.26
N VAL A 92 -21.20 -3.04 22.95
CA VAL A 92 -20.09 -3.14 23.90
C VAL A 92 -18.89 -2.38 23.37
N ILE A 93 -18.36 -2.76 22.20
CA ILE A 93 -17.07 -2.24 21.74
C ILE A 93 -17.14 -0.77 21.34
N VAL A 94 -18.13 -0.39 20.52
CA VAL A 94 -18.30 0.98 20.02
C VAL A 94 -18.49 1.98 21.18
N PRO A 95 -19.40 1.77 22.15
CA PRO A 95 -19.54 2.67 23.28
C PRO A 95 -18.25 2.84 24.08
N LEU A 96 -17.55 1.73 24.39
CA LEU A 96 -16.30 1.79 25.15
C LEU A 96 -15.21 2.55 24.40
N ALA A 97 -15.07 2.31 23.10
CA ALA A 97 -14.09 2.99 22.26
C ALA A 97 -14.38 4.49 22.12
N LEU A 98 -15.64 4.86 21.85
CA LEU A 98 -16.05 6.26 21.75
C LEU A 98 -15.90 6.99 23.08
N GLN A 99 -16.30 6.37 24.18
CA GLN A 99 -16.14 6.95 25.51
C GLN A 99 -14.68 7.30 25.78
N PHE A 100 -13.75 6.38 25.51
CA PHE A 100 -12.33 6.64 25.70
C PHE A 100 -11.80 7.73 24.75
N MET A 101 -12.13 7.67 23.46
CA MET A 101 -11.65 8.64 22.47
C MET A 101 -12.15 10.06 22.74
N LEU A 102 -13.41 10.19 23.17
CA LEU A 102 -14.03 11.48 23.47
C LEU A 102 -13.53 12.04 24.81
N GLN A 103 -13.38 11.20 25.83
CA GLN A 103 -12.86 11.61 27.14
C GLN A 103 -11.47 12.25 27.01
N PHE A 104 -10.60 11.70 26.16
CA PHE A 104 -9.27 12.26 25.90
C PHE A 104 -9.31 13.69 25.31
N GLY A 105 -10.33 14.01 24.52
CA GLY A 105 -10.54 15.36 23.98
C GLY A 105 -11.13 16.33 25.01
N ILE A 106 -12.07 15.86 25.82
CA ILE A 106 -12.72 16.64 26.88
C ILE A 106 -11.72 17.07 27.95
N ASP A 107 -10.78 16.19 28.32
CA ASP A 107 -9.70 16.50 29.27
C ASP A 107 -8.78 17.63 28.78
N ARG A 108 -8.87 18.01 27.50
CA ARG A 108 -8.14 19.12 26.86
C ARG A 108 -9.03 20.31 26.50
N ALA A 109 -10.23 20.40 27.09
CA ALA A 109 -11.22 21.45 26.85
C ALA A 109 -11.69 21.56 25.39
N LEU A 110 -11.75 20.44 24.66
CA LEU A 110 -12.31 20.39 23.30
C LEU A 110 -13.78 19.96 23.33
N VAL A 111 -14.60 20.56 22.46
CA VAL A 111 -16.00 20.15 22.24
C VAL A 111 -16.05 19.12 21.10
N PRO A 112 -16.57 17.90 21.33
CA PRO A 112 -16.61 16.88 20.28
C PRO A 112 -17.67 17.20 19.22
N GLN A 113 -17.28 17.14 17.95
CA GLN A 113 -18.18 17.28 16.80
C GLN A 113 -17.91 16.18 15.78
N LEU A 114 -18.67 15.08 15.86
CA LEU A 114 -18.46 13.92 15.01
C LEU A 114 -19.17 14.05 13.66
N GLY A 115 -18.39 13.90 12.59
CA GLY A 115 -18.89 13.80 11.23
C GLY A 115 -19.60 12.46 10.98
N VAL A 116 -20.76 12.46 10.33
CA VAL A 116 -21.54 11.25 10.01
C VAL A 116 -20.72 10.25 9.18
N GLY A 117 -19.91 10.74 8.23
CA GLY A 117 -19.06 9.89 7.40
C GLY A 117 -18.01 9.13 8.23
N PHE A 118 -17.30 9.83 9.11
CA PHE A 118 -16.30 9.22 9.99
C PHE A 118 -16.95 8.25 10.98
N TYR A 119 -18.08 8.63 11.56
CA TYR A 119 -18.83 7.79 12.49
C TYR A 119 -19.30 6.49 11.83
N VAL A 120 -19.90 6.57 10.65
CA VAL A 120 -20.36 5.38 9.91
C VAL A 120 -19.18 4.52 9.47
N ASP A 121 -18.07 5.11 9.02
CA ASP A 121 -16.88 4.36 8.62
C ASP A 121 -16.25 3.60 9.79
N PHE A 122 -16.16 4.26 10.94
CA PHE A 122 -15.72 3.65 12.18
C PHE A 122 -16.62 2.46 12.53
N ASN A 123 -17.93 2.68 12.64
CA ASN A 123 -18.87 1.65 13.05
C ASN A 123 -18.96 0.47 12.07
N VAL A 124 -19.11 0.72 10.77
CA VAL A 124 -19.25 -0.35 9.76
C VAL A 124 -18.04 -1.28 9.78
N LYS A 125 -16.82 -0.75 9.93
CA LYS A 125 -15.60 -1.57 10.04
C LYS A 125 -15.64 -2.48 11.27
N PHE A 126 -15.98 -1.95 12.45
CA PHE A 126 -16.04 -2.76 13.67
C PHE A 126 -17.15 -3.81 13.63
N LEU A 127 -18.35 -3.42 13.20
CA LEU A 127 -19.49 -4.33 13.15
C LEU A 127 -19.22 -5.51 12.20
N LEU A 128 -18.66 -5.26 11.03
CA LEU A 128 -18.28 -6.35 10.11
C LEU A 128 -17.15 -7.22 10.68
N THR A 129 -16.11 -6.60 11.25
CA THR A 129 -14.99 -7.35 11.82
C THR A 129 -15.45 -8.30 12.91
N PHE A 130 -16.21 -7.81 13.89
CA PHE A 130 -16.68 -8.65 14.98
C PHE A 130 -17.76 -9.63 14.54
N GLY A 131 -18.59 -9.28 13.55
CA GLY A 131 -19.50 -10.22 12.91
C GLY A 131 -18.74 -11.45 12.39
N PHE A 132 -17.69 -11.26 11.60
CA PHE A 132 -16.88 -12.37 11.09
C PHE A 132 -16.00 -13.02 12.15
N ALA A 133 -15.47 -12.27 13.11
CA ALA A 133 -14.65 -12.83 14.18
C ALA A 133 -15.43 -13.80 15.06
N PHE A 134 -16.72 -13.56 15.28
CA PHE A 134 -17.57 -14.47 16.04
C PHE A 134 -17.77 -15.83 15.33
N GLU A 135 -17.49 -15.94 14.03
CA GLU A 135 -17.47 -17.23 13.33
C GLU A 135 -16.25 -18.09 13.66
N LEU A 136 -15.19 -17.48 14.20
CA LEU A 136 -13.91 -18.14 14.41
C LEU A 136 -13.98 -19.43 15.25
N PRO A 137 -14.74 -19.49 16.38
CA PRO A 137 -14.92 -20.74 17.12
C PRO A 137 -15.56 -21.85 16.29
N LEU A 138 -16.55 -21.52 15.47
CA LEU A 138 -17.27 -22.47 14.62
C LEU A 138 -16.38 -22.99 13.49
N VAL A 139 -15.63 -22.09 12.86
CA VAL A 139 -14.64 -22.43 11.84
C VAL A 139 -13.59 -23.37 12.41
N ILE A 140 -12.98 -23.04 13.56
CA ILE A 140 -11.98 -23.90 14.21
C ILE A 140 -12.54 -25.29 14.53
N THR A 141 -13.78 -25.34 15.02
CA THR A 141 -14.46 -26.61 15.34
C THR A 141 -14.68 -27.45 14.08
N LEU A 142 -15.12 -26.82 12.99
CA LEU A 142 -15.32 -27.49 11.71
C LEU A 142 -13.99 -28.04 11.16
N LEU A 143 -12.92 -27.23 11.17
CA LEU A 143 -11.59 -27.67 10.72
C LEU A 143 -11.07 -28.84 11.54
N SER A 144 -11.33 -28.84 12.85
CA SER A 144 -10.91 -29.92 13.73
C SER A 144 -11.69 -31.21 13.49
N ARG A 145 -12.99 -31.09 13.19
CA ARG A 145 -13.83 -32.23 12.81
C ARG A 145 -13.42 -32.84 11.47
N LEU A 146 -13.00 -31.99 10.53
CA LEU A 146 -12.44 -32.38 9.22
C LEU A 146 -11.04 -33.00 9.32
N GLY A 147 -10.40 -32.98 10.50
CA GLY A 147 -9.03 -33.49 10.69
C GLY A 147 -7.94 -32.58 10.13
N VAL A 148 -8.26 -31.36 9.71
CA VAL A 148 -7.29 -30.39 9.17
C VAL A 148 -6.43 -29.80 10.29
N VAL A 149 -7.00 -29.62 11.50
CA VAL A 149 -6.30 -29.05 12.66
C VAL A 149 -6.60 -29.84 13.92
N THR A 150 -5.60 -30.04 14.77
CA THR A 150 -5.80 -30.64 16.09
C THR A 150 -5.82 -29.55 17.17
N PRO A 151 -6.57 -29.75 18.27
CA PRO A 151 -6.57 -28.80 19.39
C PRO A 151 -5.17 -28.59 19.98
N ASP A 152 -4.31 -29.61 19.95
CA ASP A 152 -2.93 -29.53 20.42
C ASP A 152 -2.02 -28.73 19.49
N LEU A 153 -2.27 -28.76 18.17
CA LEU A 153 -1.60 -27.90 17.21
C LEU A 153 -2.00 -26.43 17.44
N LEU A 154 -3.30 -26.16 17.57
CA LEU A 154 -3.79 -24.80 17.84
C LEU A 154 -3.27 -24.28 19.18
N ALA A 155 -3.23 -25.13 20.21
CA ALA A 155 -2.68 -24.77 21.52
C ALA A 155 -1.18 -24.45 21.46
N ARG A 156 -0.39 -25.18 20.68
CA ARG A 156 1.04 -24.91 20.47
C ARG A 156 1.29 -23.56 19.80
N TYR A 157 0.40 -23.13 18.90
CA TYR A 157 0.54 -21.86 18.17
C TYR A 157 -0.20 -20.66 18.83
N ARG A 158 -0.72 -20.78 20.06
CA ARG A 158 -1.44 -19.71 20.80
C ARG A 158 -0.74 -18.34 20.77
N LYS A 159 0.58 -18.31 21.01
CA LYS A 159 1.36 -17.07 21.00
C LYS A 159 1.33 -16.34 19.65
N HIS A 160 1.24 -17.08 18.54
CA HIS A 160 1.13 -16.50 17.21
C HIS A 160 -0.28 -15.97 16.95
N ALA A 161 -1.32 -16.68 17.40
CA ALA A 161 -2.71 -16.21 17.31
C ALA A 161 -2.95 -14.93 18.13
N ILE A 162 -2.34 -14.82 19.32
CA ILE A 162 -2.38 -13.59 20.13
C ILE A 162 -1.71 -12.44 19.39
N MET A 163 -0.53 -12.66 18.80
CA MET A 163 0.15 -11.65 17.99
C MET A 163 -0.71 -11.24 16.79
N VAL A 164 -1.32 -12.20 16.09
CA VAL A 164 -2.26 -11.96 14.98
C VAL A 164 -3.41 -11.07 15.39
N ASN A 165 -4.07 -11.40 16.50
CA ASN A 165 -5.20 -10.63 16.99
C ASN A 165 -4.81 -9.21 17.46
N LEU A 166 -3.61 -9.04 18.03
CA LEU A 166 -3.08 -7.72 18.38
C LEU A 166 -2.82 -6.86 17.16
N ILE A 167 -2.27 -7.45 16.09
CA ILE A 167 -1.97 -6.70 14.88
C ILE A 167 -3.25 -6.38 14.09
N LEU A 168 -4.20 -7.32 14.01
CA LEU A 168 -5.54 -7.04 13.49
C LEU A 168 -6.18 -5.89 14.26
N ALA A 169 -6.16 -5.94 15.59
CA ALA A 169 -6.66 -4.85 16.42
C ALA A 169 -5.99 -3.51 16.10
N ALA A 170 -4.66 -3.48 15.96
CA ALA A 170 -3.92 -2.25 15.66
C ALA A 170 -4.31 -1.60 14.32
N ILE A 171 -4.68 -2.41 13.33
CA ILE A 171 -5.09 -1.94 11.99
C ILE A 171 -6.53 -1.45 12.00
N LEU A 172 -7.38 -2.09 12.82
CA LEU A 172 -8.79 -1.79 12.90
C LEU A 172 -9.06 -0.55 13.78
N THR A 173 -8.26 -0.34 14.82
CA THR A 173 -8.38 0.83 15.69
C THR A 173 -7.86 2.10 15.02
N PRO A 174 -8.61 3.21 15.03
CA PRO A 174 -8.11 4.50 14.55
C PRO A 174 -7.00 5.07 15.45
N THR A 175 -6.90 4.60 16.70
CA THR A 175 -5.87 4.98 17.66
C THR A 175 -5.10 3.74 18.10
N SER A 176 -3.78 3.77 17.97
CA SER A 176 -2.88 2.68 18.37
C SER A 176 -2.51 2.70 19.86
N ASP A 177 -3.35 3.32 20.70
CA ASP A 177 -3.15 3.34 22.15
C ASP A 177 -3.44 1.98 22.77
N LEU A 178 -2.78 1.69 23.90
CA LEU A 178 -2.84 0.39 24.55
C LEU A 178 -4.27 -0.01 24.95
N PHE A 179 -5.10 0.94 25.35
CA PHE A 179 -6.47 0.65 25.80
C PHE A 179 -7.34 0.19 24.63
N ASN A 180 -7.42 0.98 23.55
CA ASN A 180 -8.21 0.60 22.39
C ASN A 180 -7.67 -0.65 21.69
N LEU A 181 -6.35 -0.81 21.66
CA LEU A 181 -5.71 -2.02 21.15
C LEU A 181 -6.16 -3.27 21.92
N LEU A 182 -6.15 -3.23 23.26
CA LEU A 182 -6.55 -4.36 24.11
C LEU A 182 -8.07 -4.57 24.11
N LEU A 183 -8.86 -3.50 24.05
CA LEU A 183 -10.32 -3.55 23.93
C LEU A 183 -10.73 -4.35 22.69
N MET A 184 -9.93 -4.28 21.62
CA MET A 184 -10.20 -4.94 20.35
C MET A 184 -9.58 -6.33 20.28
N ALA A 185 -8.32 -6.48 20.69
CA ALA A 185 -7.63 -7.76 20.65
C ALA A 185 -8.18 -8.76 21.69
N GLY A 186 -8.60 -8.28 22.86
CA GLY A 186 -9.08 -9.10 23.97
C GLY A 186 -10.21 -10.05 23.57
N PRO A 187 -11.35 -9.55 23.04
CA PRO A 187 -12.43 -10.41 22.60
C PRO A 187 -12.03 -11.37 21.48
N LEU A 188 -11.17 -10.97 20.54
CA LEU A 188 -10.68 -11.85 19.47
C LEU A 188 -9.86 -13.03 20.03
N ILE A 189 -9.01 -12.76 21.04
CA ILE A 189 -8.24 -13.79 21.74
C ILE A 189 -9.17 -14.73 22.50
N ILE A 190 -10.19 -14.20 23.18
CA ILE A 190 -11.20 -15.01 23.88
C ILE A 190 -11.93 -15.92 22.89
N LEU A 191 -12.36 -15.40 21.73
CA LEU A 191 -13.01 -16.21 20.70
C LEU A 191 -12.09 -17.33 20.17
N TYR A 192 -10.80 -17.04 20.00
CA TYR A 192 -9.83 -18.07 19.63
C TYR A 192 -9.69 -19.18 20.69
N GLU A 193 -9.66 -18.81 21.97
CA GLU A 193 -9.62 -19.76 23.08
C GLU A 193 -10.89 -20.61 23.18
N VAL A 194 -12.06 -19.99 23.00
CA VAL A 194 -13.36 -20.68 22.89
C VAL A 194 -13.38 -21.63 21.69
N GLY A 195 -12.73 -21.26 20.58
CA GLY A 195 -12.54 -22.11 19.42
C GLY A 195 -11.69 -23.35 19.73
N ILE A 196 -10.56 -23.19 20.44
CA ILE A 196 -9.75 -24.34 20.87
C ILE A 196 -10.54 -25.26 21.80
N LEU A 197 -11.30 -24.70 22.74
CA LEU A 197 -12.13 -25.48 23.65
C LEU A 197 -13.20 -26.26 22.88
N SER A 198 -13.89 -25.61 21.95
CA SER A 198 -14.89 -26.25 21.09
C SER A 198 -14.28 -27.35 20.22
N ALA A 199 -13.07 -27.15 19.68
CA ALA A 199 -12.34 -28.18 18.96
C ALA A 199 -11.95 -29.38 19.85
N ARG A 200 -11.67 -29.20 21.14
CA ARG A 200 -11.44 -30.32 22.06
C ARG A 200 -12.71 -31.12 22.34
N LEU A 201 -13.86 -30.44 22.43
CA LEU A 201 -15.14 -31.08 22.74
C LEU A 201 -15.75 -31.81 21.53
N PHE A 202 -15.54 -31.27 20.31
CA PHE A 202 -16.22 -31.76 19.10
C PHE A 202 -15.27 -32.27 18.00
N GLY A 203 -13.94 -32.11 18.17
CA GLY A 203 -12.93 -32.57 17.22
C GLY A 203 -12.72 -34.09 17.27
N ARG A 204 -12.28 -34.68 16.16
CA ARG A 204 -11.95 -36.11 16.11
C ARG A 204 -10.57 -36.38 16.74
N PRO A 205 -10.38 -37.53 17.44
CA PRO A 205 -9.05 -37.97 17.82
C PRO A 205 -8.19 -38.24 16.56
N PRO A 206 -6.86 -38.01 16.62
CA PRO A 206 -5.98 -38.23 15.48
C PRO A 206 -6.06 -39.69 15.02
N THR A 207 -6.20 -39.92 13.72
CA THR A 207 -6.04 -41.25 13.15
C THR A 207 -4.61 -41.73 13.45
N PRO A 208 -4.39 -42.93 13.99
CA PRO A 208 -3.04 -43.49 14.15
C PRO A 208 -2.31 -43.50 12.81
N PRO A 209 -0.96 -43.40 12.79
CA PRO A 209 -0.21 -43.65 11.58
C PRO A 209 -0.59 -45.03 11.05
N ALA A 210 -0.89 -45.12 9.76
CA ALA A 210 -1.16 -46.40 9.10
C ALA A 210 0.16 -47.19 9.02
N ASP A 211 0.50 -47.92 10.07
CA ASP A 211 1.24 -49.17 9.93
C ASP A 211 0.25 -50.24 9.44
N ASP A 212 0.71 -51.06 8.51
CA ASP A 212 0.01 -52.19 7.85
C ASP A 212 -0.95 -51.82 6.70
N MET A 213 -0.41 -51.40 5.56
CA MET A 213 -0.90 -51.83 4.24
C MET A 213 0.28 -51.87 3.25
N ASP A 214 0.78 -53.08 2.96
CA ASP A 214 1.68 -53.36 1.83
C ASP A 214 0.93 -53.17 0.50
N GLU A 215 0.74 -51.92 0.09
CA GLU A 215 0.59 -51.48 -1.30
C GLU A 215 0.64 -49.94 -1.32
N PRO A 216 1.40 -49.29 -2.22
CA PRO A 216 1.44 -47.85 -2.29
C PRO A 216 0.10 -47.33 -2.84
N VAL A 217 -0.84 -47.05 -1.94
CA VAL A 217 -2.04 -46.28 -2.26
C VAL A 217 -1.58 -44.87 -2.63
N THR A 218 -1.64 -44.53 -3.91
CA THR A 218 -1.47 -43.16 -4.38
C THR A 218 -2.61 -42.31 -3.83
N VAL A 219 -2.37 -41.63 -2.72
CA VAL A 219 -3.24 -40.56 -2.24
C VAL A 219 -3.18 -39.46 -3.30
N PRO A 220 -4.30 -39.02 -3.92
CA PRO A 220 -4.27 -37.85 -4.77
C PRO A 220 -3.84 -36.66 -3.89
N GLU A 221 -2.67 -36.10 -4.13
CA GLU A 221 -2.24 -34.81 -3.57
C GLU A 221 -3.16 -33.72 -4.13
N GLY A 222 -4.35 -33.64 -3.53
CA GLY A 222 -5.52 -33.02 -4.11
C GLY A 222 -6.21 -32.09 -3.13
N THR A 223 -5.61 -30.92 -2.93
CA THR A 223 -6.30 -29.62 -2.81
C THR A 223 -7.22 -29.31 -1.62
N ALA A 224 -7.72 -30.24 -0.80
CA ALA A 224 -8.71 -29.90 0.24
C ALA A 224 -8.14 -29.06 1.39
N GLY A 225 -7.04 -29.49 2.03
CA GLY A 225 -6.44 -28.77 3.16
C GLY A 225 -5.91 -27.37 2.79
N ARG A 226 -5.33 -27.24 1.59
CA ARG A 226 -4.79 -25.97 1.07
C ARG A 226 -5.89 -24.97 0.67
N ARG A 227 -7.02 -25.46 0.14
CA ARG A 227 -8.21 -24.64 -0.19
C ARG A 227 -8.96 -24.17 1.06
N ILE A 228 -9.02 -25.00 2.09
CA ILE A 228 -9.71 -24.69 3.35
C ILE A 228 -8.90 -23.69 4.18
N LEU A 229 -7.57 -23.82 4.23
CA LEU A 229 -6.69 -22.81 4.84
C LEU A 229 -6.79 -21.46 4.11
N PHE A 230 -6.88 -21.49 2.77
CA PHE A 230 -7.17 -20.31 1.95
C PHE A 230 -8.50 -19.65 2.31
N LEU A 231 -9.53 -20.44 2.61
CA LEU A 231 -10.87 -19.96 2.96
C LEU A 231 -10.91 -19.27 4.34
N VAL A 232 -10.14 -19.79 5.31
CA VAL A 232 -9.98 -19.19 6.64
C VAL A 232 -9.21 -17.87 6.55
N VAL A 233 -8.16 -17.82 5.72
CA VAL A 233 -7.40 -16.59 5.41
C VAL A 233 -8.25 -15.61 4.60
N LEU A 234 -9.15 -16.09 3.74
CA LEU A 234 -10.10 -15.26 2.97
C LEU A 234 -11.13 -14.61 3.92
N VAL A 235 -11.69 -15.35 4.88
CA VAL A 235 -12.63 -14.81 5.88
C VAL A 235 -11.95 -13.81 6.82
N ALA A 236 -10.69 -14.04 7.20
CA ALA A 236 -9.89 -13.06 7.94
C ALA A 236 -9.49 -11.85 7.08
N GLY A 237 -9.25 -12.03 5.78
CA GLY A 237 -8.92 -10.96 4.83
C GLY A 237 -10.12 -10.09 4.44
N LEU A 238 -11.35 -10.60 4.54
CA LEU A 238 -12.58 -9.86 4.24
C LEU A 238 -12.95 -8.81 5.31
N ALA A 239 -12.41 -8.92 6.53
CA ALA A 239 -12.66 -7.96 7.61
C ALA A 239 -11.76 -6.71 7.57
N SER A 240 -10.70 -6.71 6.76
CA SER A 240 -9.74 -5.62 6.71
C SER A 240 -9.01 -5.64 5.38
N GLY A 241 -9.41 -4.71 4.49
CA GLY A 241 -8.78 -4.51 3.18
C GLY A 241 -7.27 -4.19 3.22
N ASP A 242 -6.68 -4.01 4.41
CA ASP A 242 -5.27 -3.65 4.61
C ASP A 242 -4.48 -4.59 5.54
N ALA A 243 -5.06 -5.65 6.13
CA ALA A 243 -4.39 -6.39 7.22
C ALA A 243 -3.52 -7.60 6.85
N LEU A 244 -3.34 -7.91 5.57
CA LEU A 244 -2.33 -8.87 5.14
C LEU A 244 -0.89 -8.32 5.21
N ALA A 245 -0.69 -7.05 5.62
CA ALA A 245 0.61 -6.38 5.60
C ALA A 245 1.44 -6.50 6.89
N GLN A 246 0.88 -6.99 8.01
CA GLN A 246 1.54 -6.81 9.31
C GLN A 246 1.81 -8.07 10.13
N LEU A 247 1.48 -9.28 9.66
CA LEU A 247 1.71 -10.51 10.44
C LEU A 247 2.56 -11.55 9.70
N SER A 248 3.85 -11.58 10.02
CA SER A 248 4.65 -12.79 9.85
C SER A 248 5.78 -12.87 10.91
N PRO A 249 5.86 -13.97 11.69
CA PRO A 249 6.97 -14.25 12.57
C PRO A 249 8.17 -14.80 11.76
N GLY A 250 9.15 -13.93 11.53
CA GLY A 250 10.60 -14.11 11.72
C GLY A 250 11.39 -15.31 11.13
N GLY A 251 10.79 -16.32 10.51
CA GLY A 251 11.58 -17.51 10.09
C GLY A 251 11.04 -18.32 8.90
N MET A 252 9.85 -18.00 8.39
CA MET A 252 9.30 -18.64 7.17
C MET A 252 9.18 -17.67 5.98
N LEU A 253 9.89 -16.54 6.02
CA LEU A 253 9.78 -15.46 5.03
C LEU A 253 10.68 -15.61 3.79
N GLU A 254 11.41 -16.73 3.65
CA GLU A 254 12.16 -16.99 2.41
C GLU A 254 11.33 -17.64 1.31
N GLU A 255 10.15 -18.22 1.60
CA GLU A 255 9.48 -19.09 0.61
C GLU A 255 8.04 -18.74 0.19
N LEU A 256 7.33 -17.77 0.78
CA LEU A 256 5.91 -17.56 0.43
C LEU A 256 5.50 -16.08 0.37
N GLY A 257 5.79 -15.42 -0.74
CA GLY A 257 4.97 -14.33 -1.28
C GLY A 257 3.95 -14.88 -2.29
N PRO A 258 2.78 -14.26 -2.50
CA PRO A 258 1.98 -14.55 -3.68
C PRO A 258 2.75 -14.01 -4.89
N GLU A 259 3.55 -14.89 -5.50
CA GLU A 259 4.63 -14.59 -6.45
C GLU A 259 5.73 -13.68 -5.86
N GLY A 260 6.87 -14.28 -5.48
CA GLY A 260 8.01 -13.56 -4.91
C GLY A 260 8.65 -12.61 -5.91
N PHE A 261 8.08 -11.42 -6.05
CA PHE A 261 8.60 -10.31 -6.84
C PHE A 261 9.13 -9.18 -5.94
N VAL A 262 10.10 -8.46 -6.49
CA VAL A 262 10.78 -7.35 -5.82
C VAL A 262 10.20 -6.05 -6.34
N SER A 263 9.60 -5.25 -5.46
CA SER A 263 9.06 -3.94 -5.84
C SER A 263 10.20 -2.96 -6.13
N ILE A 264 10.26 -2.46 -7.35
CA ILE A 264 11.30 -1.52 -7.80
C ILE A 264 10.77 -0.10 -7.67
N GLN A 265 11.30 0.65 -6.71
CA GLN A 265 10.84 2.00 -6.35
C GLN A 265 11.55 3.10 -7.13
N SER A 266 12.75 2.82 -7.64
CA SER A 266 13.55 3.82 -8.36
C SER A 266 14.40 3.16 -9.44
N LEU A 267 14.50 3.80 -10.59
CA LEU A 267 15.41 3.43 -11.67
C LEU A 267 16.30 4.62 -12.03
N ALA A 268 17.59 4.34 -12.23
CA ALA A 268 18.55 5.31 -12.73
C ALA A 268 19.39 4.70 -13.86
N VAL A 269 19.52 5.42 -14.97
CA VAL A 269 20.27 4.98 -16.15
C VAL A 269 21.50 5.86 -16.29
N ASP A 270 22.67 5.23 -16.37
CA ASP A 270 23.92 5.91 -16.70
C ASP A 270 24.01 6.19 -18.21
N GLU A 271 24.93 7.04 -18.67
CA GLU A 271 25.10 7.36 -20.10
C GLU A 271 25.49 6.16 -20.99
N GLY A 272 25.77 5.00 -20.40
CA GLY A 272 25.96 3.73 -21.10
C GLY A 272 24.76 2.80 -20.98
N GLN A 273 25.01 1.50 -20.95
CA GLN A 273 23.96 0.48 -20.72
C GLN A 273 23.79 0.10 -19.24
N THR A 274 24.44 0.83 -18.33
CA THR A 274 24.33 0.55 -16.90
C THR A 274 23.03 1.10 -16.33
N VAL A 275 22.25 0.25 -15.68
CA VAL A 275 20.99 0.61 -15.02
C VAL A 275 21.06 0.19 -13.55
N TYR A 276 20.61 1.06 -12.66
CA TYR A 276 20.45 0.76 -11.24
C TYR A 276 18.96 0.73 -10.89
N ALA A 277 18.56 -0.24 -10.09
CA ALA A 277 17.21 -0.41 -9.60
C ALA A 277 17.21 -0.42 -8.08
N GLY A 278 16.62 0.60 -7.46
CA GLY A 278 16.36 0.64 -6.02
C GLY A 278 15.08 -0.14 -5.71
N SER A 279 15.16 -1.08 -4.77
CA SER A 279 14.04 -1.93 -4.38
C SER A 279 13.50 -1.62 -2.99
N PHE A 280 12.25 -1.98 -2.76
CA PHE A 280 11.67 -1.98 -1.42
C PHE A 280 11.92 -3.31 -0.73
N GLY A 281 13.05 -3.44 -0.04
CA GLY A 281 13.36 -4.56 0.85
C GLY A 281 14.52 -5.47 0.42
N GLN A 282 15.16 -5.22 -0.73
CA GLN A 282 16.34 -5.99 -1.18
C GLN A 282 17.52 -5.10 -1.61
N GLY A 283 17.50 -3.81 -1.29
CA GLY A 283 18.58 -2.87 -1.62
C GLY A 283 18.60 -2.46 -3.09
N VAL A 284 19.80 -2.30 -3.64
CA VAL A 284 20.07 -1.85 -5.01
C VAL A 284 20.53 -3.01 -5.88
N PHE A 285 19.93 -3.12 -7.06
CA PHE A 285 20.39 -3.97 -8.14
C PHE A 285 21.06 -3.15 -9.23
N LYS A 286 22.01 -3.76 -9.92
CA LYS A 286 22.73 -3.16 -11.04
C LYS A 286 22.76 -4.12 -12.22
N SER A 287 22.44 -3.59 -13.38
CA SER A 287 22.66 -4.22 -14.69
C SER A 287 23.72 -3.45 -15.45
N GLU A 288 24.61 -4.15 -16.14
CA GLU A 288 25.63 -3.55 -17.03
C GLU A 288 25.34 -3.82 -18.52
N ASP A 289 24.30 -4.60 -18.82
CA ASP A 289 23.97 -5.12 -20.15
C ASP A 289 22.61 -4.63 -20.68
N GLY A 290 22.18 -3.45 -20.22
CA GLY A 290 20.92 -2.83 -20.65
C GLY A 290 19.70 -3.52 -20.09
N GLY A 291 19.80 -3.97 -18.83
CA GLY A 291 18.72 -4.60 -18.07
C GLY A 291 18.59 -6.10 -18.26
N LYS A 292 19.38 -6.77 -19.11
CA LYS A 292 19.19 -8.20 -19.41
C LYS A 292 19.47 -9.06 -18.18
N THR A 293 20.53 -8.74 -17.44
CA THR A 293 20.88 -9.39 -16.18
C THR A 293 21.16 -8.36 -15.10
N TRP A 294 20.84 -8.73 -13.86
CA TRP A 294 20.97 -7.88 -12.69
C TRP A 294 21.78 -8.57 -11.61
N THR A 295 22.50 -7.76 -10.84
CA THR A 295 23.30 -8.20 -9.70
C THR A 295 22.98 -7.31 -8.50
N ALA A 296 22.78 -7.92 -7.33
CA ALA A 296 22.63 -7.17 -6.09
C ALA A 296 23.97 -6.53 -5.72
N VAL A 297 23.97 -5.23 -5.41
CA VAL A 297 25.17 -4.44 -5.14
C VAL A 297 24.99 -3.67 -3.82
N ASN A 298 25.01 -4.40 -2.69
CA ASN A 298 24.54 -3.92 -1.38
C ASN A 298 25.61 -3.86 -0.28
N GLU A 299 26.89 -4.09 -0.60
CA GLU A 299 27.95 -4.13 0.41
C GLU A 299 28.01 -2.80 1.18
N GLY A 300 27.87 -2.84 2.51
CA GLY A 300 27.86 -1.64 3.37
C GLY A 300 26.52 -0.89 3.44
N MET A 301 25.48 -1.33 2.72
CA MET A 301 24.14 -0.78 2.84
C MET A 301 23.41 -1.42 4.03
N THR A 302 23.05 -0.62 5.04
CA THR A 302 22.40 -1.13 6.27
C THR A 302 20.88 -1.06 6.24
N ASP A 303 20.30 -0.42 5.23
CA ASP A 303 18.85 -0.33 5.03
C ASP A 303 18.47 -0.77 3.61
N PRO A 304 17.74 -1.89 3.46
CA PRO A 304 17.38 -2.43 2.15
C PRO A 304 16.15 -1.77 1.51
N TYR A 305 15.49 -0.81 2.17
CA TYR A 305 14.32 -0.10 1.66
C TYR A 305 14.71 1.17 0.92
N VAL A 306 15.03 1.04 -0.37
CA VAL A 306 15.55 2.12 -1.22
C VAL A 306 14.40 2.86 -1.89
N TYR A 307 14.29 4.18 -1.66
CA TYR A 307 13.28 5.03 -2.29
C TYR A 307 13.75 5.72 -3.56
N VAL A 308 15.02 6.12 -3.61
CA VAL A 308 15.57 6.86 -4.74
C VAL A 308 17.01 6.43 -4.98
N VAL A 309 17.36 6.20 -6.24
CA VAL A 309 18.74 6.01 -6.69
C VAL A 309 19.05 7.08 -7.72
N VAL A 310 20.21 7.72 -7.62
CA VAL A 310 20.70 8.67 -8.61
C VAL A 310 22.14 8.34 -8.99
N VAL A 311 22.46 8.50 -10.27
CA VAL A 311 23.82 8.37 -10.80
C VAL A 311 24.29 9.75 -11.23
N LEU A 312 25.43 10.18 -10.72
CA LEU A 312 26.03 11.47 -11.05
C LEU A 312 26.95 11.36 -12.28
N PRO A 313 27.28 12.50 -12.94
CA PRO A 313 28.20 12.49 -14.08
C PRO A 313 29.58 11.89 -13.80
N ASP A 314 30.08 12.04 -12.56
CA ASP A 314 31.33 11.43 -12.07
C ASP A 314 31.20 9.93 -11.76
N LYS A 315 30.04 9.33 -12.08
CA LYS A 315 29.68 7.93 -11.84
C LYS A 315 29.55 7.56 -10.36
N ALA A 316 29.56 8.52 -9.44
CA ALA A 316 29.12 8.29 -8.08
C ALA A 316 27.63 7.94 -8.08
N VAL A 317 27.25 7.01 -7.21
CA VAL A 317 25.87 6.57 -7.05
C VAL A 317 25.41 6.91 -5.65
N PHE A 318 24.22 7.49 -5.53
CA PHE A 318 23.59 7.77 -4.24
C PHE A 318 22.27 7.04 -4.15
N ALA A 319 21.97 6.51 -2.95
CA ALA A 319 20.72 5.85 -2.64
C ALA A 319 20.10 6.50 -1.40
N GLY A 320 18.89 7.02 -1.53
CA GLY A 320 18.06 7.48 -0.41
C GLY A 320 17.17 6.34 0.08
N THR A 321 17.14 6.13 1.39
CA THR A 321 16.46 4.99 2.02
C THR A 321 15.38 5.44 3.02
N LEU A 322 14.55 4.50 3.47
CA LEU A 322 13.45 4.78 4.42
C LEU A 322 13.95 5.15 5.83
N ARG A 323 14.99 4.48 6.32
CA ARG A 323 15.50 4.59 7.70
C ARG A 323 17.01 4.82 7.78
N GLY A 324 17.77 4.34 6.79
CA GLY A 324 19.24 4.36 6.81
C GLY A 324 19.88 5.67 6.33
N GLY A 325 19.10 6.62 5.82
CA GLY A 325 19.62 7.87 5.31
C GLY A 325 19.99 7.80 3.84
N ILE A 326 21.04 8.54 3.50
CA ILE A 326 21.66 8.59 2.19
C ILE A 326 22.92 7.75 2.23
N PHE A 327 23.03 6.80 1.30
CA PHE A 327 24.23 6.02 1.06
C PHE A 327 24.92 6.53 -0.20
N ARG A 328 26.24 6.61 -0.16
CA ARG A 328 27.08 6.96 -1.31
C ARG A 328 27.97 5.78 -1.67
N SER A 329 28.03 5.49 -2.96
CA SER A 329 29.02 4.60 -3.57
C SER A 329 29.95 5.42 -4.46
N LYS A 330 31.27 5.27 -4.26
CA LYS A 330 32.31 5.82 -5.14
C LYS A 330 32.78 4.84 -6.22
N ASN A 331 32.28 3.60 -6.20
CA ASN A 331 32.77 2.49 -7.04
C ASN A 331 31.62 1.81 -7.80
N ARG A 332 30.69 2.60 -8.35
CA ARG A 332 29.59 2.15 -9.22
C ARG A 332 28.72 1.03 -8.60
N GLY A 333 28.36 1.21 -7.34
CA GLY A 333 27.46 0.37 -6.55
C GLY A 333 28.14 -0.73 -5.74
N LYS A 334 29.43 -1.03 -5.97
CA LYS A 334 30.08 -2.18 -5.33
C LYS A 334 30.06 -2.10 -3.81
N SER A 335 30.35 -0.93 -3.23
CA SER A 335 30.29 -0.70 -1.79
C SER A 335 29.72 0.67 -1.46
N TRP A 336 29.00 0.74 -0.35
CA TRP A 336 28.26 1.91 0.10
C TRP A 336 28.74 2.38 1.47
N ALA A 337 28.72 3.70 1.67
CA ALA A 337 28.96 4.32 2.97
C ALA A 337 27.84 5.32 3.26
N PRO A 338 27.34 5.39 4.51
CA PRO A 338 26.35 6.39 4.90
C PRO A 338 26.97 7.79 4.90
N VAL A 339 26.21 8.77 4.40
CA VAL A 339 26.62 10.18 4.28
C VAL A 339 25.53 11.08 4.87
N ASN A 340 25.33 10.97 6.19
CA ASN A 340 24.14 11.48 6.88
C ASN A 340 24.40 12.67 7.83
N ALA A 341 25.64 13.15 7.96
CA ALA A 341 25.97 14.15 8.95
C ALA A 341 25.20 15.46 8.69
N GLY A 342 24.47 15.96 9.69
CA GLY A 342 23.63 17.16 9.56
C GLY A 342 22.21 16.93 9.03
N LEU A 343 21.78 15.68 8.79
CA LEU A 343 20.38 15.35 8.54
C LEU A 343 19.64 15.09 9.86
N ASP A 344 18.55 15.81 10.12
CA ASP A 344 17.72 15.57 11.31
C ASP A 344 16.80 14.35 11.15
N ARG A 345 16.48 13.98 9.91
CA ARG A 345 15.66 12.81 9.57
C ARG A 345 16.29 12.07 8.39
N LEU A 346 16.38 10.75 8.52
CA LEU A 346 17.08 9.88 7.58
C LEU A 346 16.21 9.45 6.39
N GLU A 347 14.89 9.52 6.51
CA GLU A 347 13.98 9.21 5.40
C GLU A 347 14.24 10.18 4.23
N THR A 348 14.76 9.64 3.12
CA THR A 348 15.12 10.43 1.94
C THR A 348 14.36 9.92 0.72
N GLN A 349 13.55 10.79 0.11
CA GLN A 349 12.67 10.43 -1.00
C GLN A 349 13.07 11.08 -2.34
N ALA A 350 13.84 12.17 -2.31
CA ALA A 350 14.35 12.81 -3.51
C ALA A 350 15.84 13.13 -3.36
N LEU A 351 16.59 12.96 -4.43
CA LEU A 351 17.99 13.36 -4.54
C LEU A 351 18.21 14.08 -5.87
N LEU A 352 18.99 15.15 -5.84
CA LEU A 352 19.29 15.95 -7.02
C LEU A 352 20.71 16.52 -6.90
N ALA A 353 21.45 16.54 -8.00
CA ALA A 353 22.73 17.24 -8.09
C ALA A 353 22.60 18.40 -9.07
N HIS A 354 23.05 19.57 -8.64
CA HIS A 354 23.06 20.77 -9.47
C HIS A 354 24.28 21.63 -9.15
N GLN A 355 25.09 21.97 -10.16
CA GLN A 355 26.30 22.79 -10.02
C GLN A 355 27.26 22.33 -8.90
N GLY A 356 27.45 21.01 -8.75
CA GLY A 356 28.31 20.43 -7.70
C GLY A 356 27.73 20.44 -6.29
N VAL A 357 26.50 20.90 -6.11
CA VAL A 357 25.75 20.83 -4.85
C VAL A 357 24.75 19.67 -4.91
N LEU A 358 24.70 18.87 -3.86
CA LEU A 358 23.68 17.84 -3.68
C LEU A 358 22.52 18.39 -2.88
N TYR A 359 21.31 18.04 -3.28
CA TYR A 359 20.08 18.34 -2.58
C TYR A 359 19.34 17.05 -2.24
N ALA A 360 18.81 16.99 -1.02
CA ALA A 360 18.02 15.87 -0.54
C ALA A 360 16.65 16.38 -0.10
N GLY A 361 15.59 15.77 -0.65
CA GLY A 361 14.23 15.90 -0.16
C GLY A 361 13.99 14.82 0.89
N THR A 362 13.78 15.24 2.12
CA THR A 362 13.60 14.36 3.28
C THR A 362 12.21 14.54 3.89
N GLY A 363 11.88 13.73 4.89
CA GLY A 363 10.69 13.99 5.72
C GLY A 363 10.79 15.22 6.63
N SER A 364 11.96 15.88 6.70
CA SER A 364 12.21 17.12 7.47
C SER A 364 12.66 18.28 6.57
N GLY A 365 12.27 18.26 5.29
CA GLY A 365 12.48 19.34 4.35
C GLY A 365 13.62 19.09 3.36
N VAL A 366 14.11 20.17 2.77
CA VAL A 366 15.23 20.17 1.84
C VAL A 366 16.54 20.36 2.60
N TYR A 367 17.51 19.50 2.31
CA TYR A 367 18.88 19.64 2.79
C TYR A 367 19.80 19.81 1.59
N ARG A 368 20.90 20.53 1.79
CA ARG A 368 21.95 20.68 0.78
C ARG A 368 23.32 20.31 1.31
N SER A 369 24.16 19.76 0.44
CA SER A 369 25.55 19.43 0.73
C SER A 369 26.47 19.97 -0.37
N LYS A 370 27.52 20.69 0.03
CA LYS A 370 28.55 21.24 -0.88
C LYS A 370 29.82 20.39 -0.95
N ASN A 371 29.89 19.32 -0.16
CA ASN A 371 31.06 18.46 0.00
C ASN A 371 30.71 16.99 -0.33
N GLY A 372 29.89 16.77 -1.36
CA GLY A 372 29.58 15.42 -1.86
C GLY A 372 28.87 14.52 -0.85
N GLY A 373 28.03 15.10 0.02
CA GLY A 373 27.22 14.39 1.02
C GLY A 373 27.86 14.30 2.40
N GLU A 374 29.12 14.72 2.57
CA GLU A 374 29.82 14.57 3.86
C GLU A 374 29.19 15.39 4.99
N GLN A 375 28.65 16.57 4.68
CA GLN A 375 27.87 17.39 5.60
C GLN A 375 26.65 17.98 4.89
N TRP A 376 25.50 17.89 5.56
CA TRP A 376 24.23 18.46 5.13
C TRP A 376 23.86 19.67 5.99
N VAL A 377 23.19 20.63 5.36
CA VAL A 377 22.64 21.82 6.00
C VAL A 377 21.20 21.98 5.54
N ALA A 378 20.28 22.17 6.49
CA ALA A 378 18.88 22.44 6.19
C ALA A 378 18.72 23.72 5.34
N ASP A 379 17.86 23.65 4.33
CA ASP A 379 17.54 24.73 3.41
C ASP A 379 16.03 24.92 3.33
N ASN A 380 15.41 25.21 4.49
CA ASN A 380 13.95 25.13 4.71
C ASN A 380 13.27 26.49 4.90
N GLN A 381 13.98 27.62 4.78
CA GLN A 381 13.38 28.92 5.03
C GLN A 381 12.23 29.20 4.05
N GLY A 382 11.01 29.44 4.56
CA GLY A 382 9.81 29.63 3.73
C GLY A 382 9.11 28.34 3.27
N LEU A 383 9.67 27.18 3.60
CA LEU A 383 9.07 25.87 3.31
C LEU A 383 8.15 25.45 4.48
N SER A 384 6.86 25.74 4.36
CA SER A 384 5.88 25.45 5.42
C SER A 384 5.43 23.98 5.52
N ASN A 385 5.72 23.15 4.50
CA ASN A 385 5.57 21.71 4.58
C ASN A 385 6.90 21.01 4.27
N LEU A 386 7.35 20.19 5.22
CA LEU A 386 8.66 19.55 5.20
C LEU A 386 8.66 18.17 4.51
N LEU A 387 7.51 17.63 4.09
CA LEU A 387 7.45 16.33 3.40
C LEU A 387 7.76 16.48 1.91
N VAL A 388 9.04 16.61 1.56
CA VAL A 388 9.51 16.84 0.18
C VAL A 388 9.64 15.53 -0.58
N ARG A 389 9.00 15.45 -1.75
CA ARG A 389 8.87 14.24 -2.59
C ARG A 389 9.56 14.35 -3.93
N ALA A 390 9.62 15.55 -4.49
CA ALA A 390 10.19 15.80 -5.80
C ALA A 390 10.99 17.10 -5.75
N LEU A 391 12.16 17.08 -6.39
CA LEU A 391 13.04 18.24 -6.54
C LEU A 391 13.46 18.35 -7.99
N VAL A 392 13.42 19.57 -8.54
CA VAL A 392 13.94 19.87 -9.87
C VAL A 392 14.50 21.29 -9.90
N VAL A 393 15.51 21.54 -10.74
CA VAL A 393 16.06 22.87 -10.97
C VAL A 393 15.90 23.21 -12.46
N ASP A 394 15.47 24.44 -12.77
CA ASP A 394 15.43 24.94 -14.15
C ASP A 394 16.79 25.48 -14.63
N HIS A 395 16.88 25.91 -15.89
CA HIS A 395 18.12 26.45 -16.48
C HIS A 395 18.46 27.86 -15.96
N HIS A 396 17.60 28.46 -15.15
CA HIS A 396 17.83 29.74 -14.48
C HIS A 396 18.17 29.55 -12.99
N ASP A 397 18.57 28.34 -12.58
CA ASP A 397 18.92 27.98 -11.21
C ASP A 397 17.77 28.16 -10.20
N THR A 398 16.53 28.18 -10.69
CA THR A 398 15.33 28.20 -9.84
C THR A 398 14.98 26.77 -9.47
N MET A 399 14.91 26.51 -8.17
CA MET A 399 14.53 25.20 -7.64
C MET A 399 13.04 25.10 -7.37
N TYR A 400 12.50 23.90 -7.55
CA TYR A 400 11.11 23.57 -7.24
C TYR A 400 11.06 22.35 -6.33
N ALA A 401 10.18 22.40 -5.33
CA ALA A 401 9.97 21.32 -4.36
C ALA A 401 8.50 20.94 -4.29
N GLY A 402 8.19 19.71 -4.70
CA GLY A 402 6.86 19.11 -4.58
C GLY A 402 6.71 18.43 -3.23
N THR A 403 5.58 18.67 -2.55
CA THR A 403 5.36 18.19 -1.17
C THR A 403 4.15 17.25 -1.05
N THR A 404 4.13 16.45 0.03
CA THR A 404 2.97 15.62 0.41
C THR A 404 1.95 16.50 1.13
N GLY A 405 1.01 17.07 0.37
CA GLY A 405 0.06 18.08 0.87
C GLY A 405 0.66 19.49 0.83
N MET A 406 -0.14 20.54 0.70
CA MET A 406 0.30 21.94 0.54
C MET A 406 0.94 22.31 -0.81
N GLY A 407 1.16 21.36 -1.72
CA GLY A 407 1.45 21.63 -3.13
C GLY A 407 2.93 21.87 -3.44
N LEU A 408 3.22 22.89 -4.24
CA LEU A 408 4.52 23.15 -4.84
C LEU A 408 5.14 24.45 -4.30
N TYR A 409 6.46 24.41 -4.08
CA TYR A 409 7.27 25.56 -3.68
C TYR A 409 8.31 25.88 -4.75
N ARG A 410 8.64 27.16 -4.87
CA ARG A 410 9.69 27.67 -5.75
C ARG A 410 10.72 28.43 -4.93
N LYS A 411 11.99 28.25 -5.24
CA LYS A 411 13.09 29.03 -4.70
C LYS A 411 13.92 29.61 -5.86
N PRO A 412 13.77 30.90 -6.17
CA PRO A 412 14.56 31.57 -7.21
C PRO A 412 16.06 31.50 -6.93
N ALA A 413 16.87 31.56 -8.00
CA ALA A 413 18.31 31.61 -7.90
C ALA A 413 18.78 32.75 -6.97
N GLY A 414 19.71 32.43 -6.06
CA GLY A 414 20.24 33.39 -5.08
C GLY A 414 19.29 33.72 -3.91
N SER A 415 18.02 33.31 -3.95
CA SER A 415 17.11 33.47 -2.80
C SER A 415 17.52 32.56 -1.64
N ALA A 416 17.37 33.02 -0.42
CA ALA A 416 17.42 32.16 0.77
C ALA A 416 16.05 31.50 1.07
N GLN A 417 14.97 32.07 0.54
CA GLN A 417 13.59 31.75 0.90
C GLN A 417 12.87 30.96 -0.21
N TRP A 418 12.15 29.93 0.20
CA TRP A 418 11.14 29.25 -0.59
C TRP A 418 9.82 30.01 -0.55
N THR A 419 9.13 30.05 -1.68
CA THR A 419 7.81 30.64 -1.81
C THR A 419 6.84 29.56 -2.28
N ARG A 420 5.75 29.38 -1.55
CA ARG A 420 4.65 28.51 -1.98
C ARG A 420 4.00 29.09 -3.23
N ILE A 421 3.88 28.30 -4.29
CA ILE A 421 3.26 28.70 -5.57
C ILE A 421 1.90 28.00 -5.80
N THR A 422 1.35 27.38 -4.75
CA THR A 422 0.02 26.76 -4.74
C THR A 422 -0.86 27.37 -3.63
N PRO A 423 -2.16 27.63 -3.85
CA PRO A 423 -2.83 27.62 -5.16
C PRO A 423 -2.21 28.66 -6.10
N SER A 424 -2.21 28.36 -7.40
CA SER A 424 -1.67 29.25 -8.43
C SER A 424 -2.48 30.53 -8.55
N ARG A 425 -1.85 31.61 -9.01
CA ARG A 425 -2.57 32.86 -9.28
C ARG A 425 -3.46 32.68 -10.50
N LEU A 426 -4.76 32.89 -10.34
CA LEU A 426 -5.73 33.19 -11.42
C LEU A 426 -5.62 32.33 -12.71
N SER A 427 -5.75 31.02 -12.59
CA SER A 427 -6.18 30.15 -13.70
C SER A 427 -7.66 29.76 -13.53
N HIS A 428 -8.35 29.41 -14.64
CA HIS A 428 -9.71 28.87 -14.62
C HIS A 428 -9.78 27.74 -13.55
N PRO A 429 -10.87 27.55 -12.79
CA PRO A 429 -10.90 26.61 -11.66
C PRO A 429 -10.40 25.18 -11.97
N ARG A 430 -10.58 24.73 -13.23
CA ARG A 430 -10.08 23.44 -13.74
C ARG A 430 -8.56 23.36 -13.91
N ASP A 431 -7.91 24.51 -14.07
CA ASP A 431 -6.49 24.70 -14.34
C ASP A 431 -5.72 25.15 -13.09
N GLN A 432 -6.37 25.14 -11.93
CA GLN A 432 -5.70 25.33 -10.66
C GLN A 432 -5.00 24.04 -10.28
N LEU A 433 -3.68 24.10 -10.10
CA LEU A 433 -2.94 23.00 -9.50
C LEU A 433 -3.46 22.84 -8.05
N PRO A 434 -4.09 21.72 -7.68
CA PRO A 434 -4.59 21.54 -6.33
C PRO A 434 -3.42 21.49 -5.35
N ALA A 435 -3.65 21.87 -4.10
CA ALA A 435 -2.69 21.66 -3.00
C ALA A 435 -2.55 20.18 -2.57
N ASN A 436 -2.86 19.26 -3.50
CA ASN A 436 -2.74 17.82 -3.33
C ASN A 436 -1.29 17.39 -3.50
N PHE A 437 -1.11 16.09 -3.40
CA PHE A 437 0.19 15.45 -3.43
C PHE A 437 0.83 15.54 -4.83
N VAL A 438 1.90 16.34 -4.95
CA VAL A 438 2.76 16.44 -6.13
C VAL A 438 3.82 15.34 -6.05
N ARG A 439 3.75 14.38 -6.98
CA ARG A 439 4.57 13.16 -6.97
C ARG A 439 5.79 13.25 -7.87
N SER A 440 5.70 13.98 -8.98
CA SER A 440 6.76 14.09 -9.97
C SER A 440 6.85 15.53 -10.47
N LEU A 441 8.08 16.00 -10.69
CA LEU A 441 8.38 17.29 -11.28
C LEU A 441 9.44 17.13 -12.36
N VAL A 442 9.23 17.78 -13.50
CA VAL A 442 10.21 17.83 -14.59
C VAL A 442 10.23 19.22 -15.18
N VAL A 443 11.41 19.69 -15.55
CA VAL A 443 11.59 20.92 -16.33
C VAL A 443 12.18 20.53 -17.68
N ASP A 444 11.61 21.04 -18.77
CA ASP A 444 12.14 20.81 -20.11
C ASP A 444 13.26 21.80 -20.48
N LYS A 445 13.83 21.64 -21.68
CA LYS A 445 14.92 22.50 -22.19
C LYS A 445 14.52 23.98 -22.34
N THR A 446 13.23 24.29 -22.36
CA THR A 446 12.70 25.66 -22.51
C THR A 446 12.44 26.33 -21.16
N GLY A 447 12.57 25.59 -20.05
CA GLY A 447 12.20 26.06 -18.72
C GLY A 447 10.71 25.87 -18.40
N THR A 448 9.98 25.13 -19.23
CA THR A 448 8.57 24.78 -18.95
C THR A 448 8.53 23.72 -17.86
N LEU A 449 7.71 23.96 -16.84
CA LEU A 449 7.58 23.11 -15.66
C LEU A 449 6.37 22.19 -15.78
N TYR A 450 6.56 20.91 -15.46
CA TYR A 450 5.54 19.89 -15.50
C TYR A 450 5.38 19.24 -14.13
N ALA A 451 4.13 19.13 -13.67
CA ALA A 451 3.80 18.55 -12.37
C ALA A 451 2.87 17.34 -12.55
N GLY A 452 3.33 16.19 -12.06
CA GLY A 452 2.53 14.97 -11.93
C GLY A 452 1.83 14.93 -10.57
N THR A 453 0.51 14.78 -10.60
CA THR A 453 -0.32 14.78 -9.39
C THR A 453 -0.89 13.40 -9.09
N ALA A 454 -1.29 13.18 -7.83
CA ALA A 454 -1.93 11.94 -7.42
C ALA A 454 -3.29 11.68 -8.09
N ASP A 455 -4.08 12.73 -8.38
CA ASP A 455 -5.50 12.55 -8.76
C ASP A 455 -5.86 13.21 -10.10
N ASN A 456 -5.13 14.23 -10.54
CA ASN A 456 -5.59 15.10 -11.66
C ASN A 456 -4.67 15.04 -12.89
N GLY A 457 -3.83 14.00 -12.99
CA GLY A 457 -2.93 13.83 -14.12
C GLY A 457 -1.76 14.82 -14.12
N VAL A 458 -1.43 15.34 -15.30
CA VAL A 458 -0.26 16.20 -15.56
C VAL A 458 -0.69 17.64 -15.81
N TYR A 459 -0.05 18.56 -15.08
CA TYR A 459 -0.16 20.00 -15.28
C TYR A 459 1.13 20.56 -15.88
N VAL A 460 1.00 21.63 -16.66
CA VAL A 460 2.11 22.38 -17.25
C VAL A 460 2.04 23.84 -16.82
N SER A 461 3.20 24.45 -16.61
CA SER A 461 3.36 25.89 -16.38
C SER A 461 4.51 26.43 -17.22
N THR A 462 4.23 27.48 -17.99
CA THR A 462 5.20 28.19 -18.84
C THR A 462 5.72 29.48 -18.21
N ASP A 463 5.27 29.80 -17.00
CA ASP A 463 5.56 31.04 -16.27
C ASP A 463 6.15 30.75 -14.88
N ARG A 464 6.93 29.67 -14.77
CA ARG A 464 7.65 29.29 -13.54
C ARG A 464 6.72 29.02 -12.36
N GLY A 465 5.53 28.48 -12.64
CA GLY A 465 4.57 28.02 -11.65
C GLY A 465 3.57 29.08 -11.17
N GLU A 466 3.50 30.24 -11.82
CA GLU A 466 2.50 31.28 -11.49
C GLU A 466 1.10 30.85 -11.95
N THR A 467 1.00 30.32 -13.18
CA THR A 467 -0.22 29.73 -13.75
C THR A 467 0.03 28.30 -14.23
N TRP A 468 -1.03 27.50 -14.24
CA TRP A 468 -0.99 26.11 -14.67
C TRP A 468 -2.08 25.85 -15.70
N ARG A 469 -1.88 24.81 -16.51
CA ARG A 469 -2.88 24.25 -17.42
C ARG A 469 -2.81 22.73 -17.35
N ILE A 470 -3.95 22.06 -17.34
CA ILE A 470 -3.97 20.60 -17.42
C ILE A 470 -3.70 20.14 -18.87
N ILE A 471 -2.74 19.22 -19.05
CA ILE A 471 -2.44 18.59 -20.36
C ILE A 471 -2.66 17.07 -20.34
N GLY A 472 -2.96 16.51 -19.17
CA GLY A 472 -3.19 15.09 -18.97
C GLY A 472 -4.56 14.79 -18.36
N GLY A 473 -5.63 15.49 -18.76
CA GLY A 473 -6.97 15.29 -18.17
C GLY A 473 -7.50 13.86 -18.31
N GLN A 474 -7.11 13.15 -19.37
CA GLN A 474 -7.40 11.72 -19.56
C GLN A 474 -6.60 10.78 -18.63
N LEU A 475 -5.64 11.33 -17.89
CA LEU A 475 -4.85 10.64 -16.86
C LEU A 475 -5.40 10.95 -15.45
N ALA A 476 -6.60 11.54 -15.35
CA ALA A 476 -7.26 11.74 -14.06
C ALA A 476 -7.47 10.40 -13.35
N ASN A 477 -7.27 10.40 -12.03
CA ASN A 477 -7.28 9.24 -11.13
C ASN A 477 -6.21 8.17 -11.41
N ALA A 478 -5.26 8.43 -12.31
CA ALA A 478 -4.22 7.47 -12.65
C ALA A 478 -3.02 7.48 -11.67
N SER A 479 -2.87 8.53 -10.85
CA SER A 479 -1.68 8.76 -10.00
C SER A 479 -0.38 8.82 -10.79
N VAL A 480 0.00 10.02 -11.21
CA VAL A 480 1.23 10.23 -11.99
C VAL A 480 2.45 10.09 -11.07
N ARG A 481 3.30 9.10 -11.34
CA ARG A 481 4.47 8.76 -10.52
C ARG A 481 5.79 9.14 -11.17
N GLY A 482 5.80 9.34 -12.49
CA GLY A 482 6.93 9.89 -13.21
C GLY A 482 6.50 10.57 -14.51
N ILE A 483 7.34 11.48 -14.99
CA ILE A 483 7.19 12.13 -16.30
C ILE A 483 8.58 12.09 -16.95
N ALA A 484 8.65 11.85 -18.25
CA ALA A 484 9.87 12.02 -19.04
C ALA A 484 9.54 12.72 -20.35
N ILE A 485 10.33 13.75 -20.66
CA ILE A 485 10.13 14.63 -21.80
C ILE A 485 11.27 14.39 -22.78
N GLY A 486 11.00 13.62 -23.83
CA GLY A 486 11.92 13.40 -24.94
C GLY A 486 11.64 14.34 -26.11
N GLU A 487 12.52 14.30 -27.11
CA GLU A 487 12.38 15.12 -28.33
C GLU A 487 11.25 14.59 -29.24
N SER A 488 11.13 13.27 -29.38
CA SER A 488 10.10 12.62 -30.21
C SER A 488 8.90 12.12 -29.42
N PHE A 489 9.14 11.58 -28.22
CA PHE A 489 8.09 10.98 -27.39
C PHE A 489 8.20 11.45 -25.95
N TRP A 490 7.04 11.72 -25.34
CA TRP A 490 6.92 11.94 -23.91
C TRP A 490 6.29 10.72 -23.27
N PHE A 491 6.74 10.40 -22.06
CA PHE A 491 6.26 9.24 -21.31
C PHE A 491 5.72 9.68 -19.96
N VAL A 492 4.63 9.05 -19.54
CA VAL A 492 4.06 9.22 -18.21
C VAL A 492 3.81 7.85 -17.62
N GLY A 493 4.40 7.62 -16.45
CA GLY A 493 4.18 6.41 -15.65
C GLY A 493 3.14 6.70 -14.57
N THR A 494 2.15 5.83 -14.45
CA THR A 494 1.04 5.99 -13.52
C THR A 494 0.80 4.73 -12.68
N GLY A 495 -0.07 4.82 -11.68
CA GLY A 495 -0.52 3.65 -10.92
C GLY A 495 -1.32 2.61 -11.74
N VAL A 496 -1.72 2.93 -12.97
CA VAL A 496 -2.52 2.06 -13.84
C VAL A 496 -1.85 1.71 -15.17
N GLY A 497 -0.63 2.20 -15.41
CA GLY A 497 0.20 1.82 -16.56
C GLY A 497 1.08 2.94 -17.09
N MET A 498 1.67 2.69 -18.26
CA MET A 498 2.47 3.64 -19.02
C MET A 498 1.65 4.30 -20.12
N TYR A 499 1.91 5.58 -20.34
CA TYR A 499 1.32 6.39 -21.40
C TYR A 499 2.41 7.07 -22.22
N ARG A 500 2.13 7.27 -23.51
CA ARG A 500 3.01 7.98 -24.44
C ARG A 500 2.27 9.09 -25.14
N SER A 501 2.95 10.21 -25.34
CA SER A 501 2.51 11.28 -26.24
C SER A 501 3.55 11.47 -27.35
N ALA A 502 3.07 11.65 -28.59
CA ALA A 502 3.88 11.95 -29.76
C ALA A 502 3.70 13.40 -30.25
N ASP A 503 2.89 14.18 -29.55
CA ASP A 503 2.44 15.52 -29.94
C ASP A 503 2.60 16.54 -28.81
N GLN A 504 3.67 16.36 -28.01
CA GLN A 504 4.07 17.25 -26.91
C GLN A 504 2.99 17.39 -25.83
N GLY A 505 2.39 16.26 -25.45
CA GLY A 505 1.42 16.16 -24.37
C GLY A 505 0.01 16.59 -24.74
N LYS A 506 -0.31 16.83 -26.02
CA LYS A 506 -1.68 17.14 -26.46
C LYS A 506 -2.58 15.90 -26.40
N THR A 507 -2.06 14.75 -26.82
CA THR A 507 -2.74 13.46 -26.72
C THR A 507 -1.84 12.41 -26.06
N TRP A 508 -2.45 11.46 -25.38
CA TRP A 508 -1.79 10.41 -24.62
C TRP A 508 -2.42 9.07 -24.98
N ILE A 509 -1.60 8.12 -25.41
CA ILE A 509 -2.01 6.75 -25.69
C ILE A 509 -1.46 5.81 -24.63
N GLN A 510 -2.24 4.82 -24.21
CA GLN A 510 -1.75 3.76 -23.33
C GLN A 510 -0.80 2.85 -24.09
N ILE A 511 0.33 2.52 -23.47
CA ILE A 511 1.39 1.69 -24.04
C ILE A 511 1.70 0.55 -23.09
N ASN A 512 0.75 -0.35 -22.85
CA ASN A 512 0.82 -1.41 -21.83
C ASN A 512 0.96 -2.83 -22.41
N ASN A 513 1.23 -2.96 -23.71
CA ASN A 513 1.32 -4.26 -24.36
C ASN A 513 2.55 -5.04 -23.84
N GLY A 514 2.34 -6.21 -23.22
CA GLY A 514 3.38 -6.97 -22.54
C GLY A 514 3.73 -6.49 -21.12
N LEU A 515 3.15 -5.38 -20.65
CA LEU A 515 3.33 -4.87 -19.29
C LEU A 515 2.30 -5.52 -18.36
N THR A 516 2.64 -6.71 -17.87
CA THR A 516 1.75 -7.53 -17.03
C THR A 516 1.49 -6.91 -15.66
N GLU A 517 2.46 -6.14 -15.14
CA GLU A 517 2.32 -5.35 -13.92
C GLU A 517 2.23 -3.86 -14.23
N ARG A 518 1.03 -3.29 -14.02
CA ARG A 518 0.70 -1.94 -14.48
C ARG A 518 0.91 -0.85 -13.44
N ALA A 519 1.14 -1.23 -12.18
CA ALA A 519 1.45 -0.29 -11.13
C ALA A 519 2.90 0.19 -11.25
N ILE A 520 3.14 1.21 -12.07
CA ILE A 520 4.48 1.78 -12.29
C ILE A 520 4.87 2.51 -11.03
N GLN A 521 5.99 2.20 -10.39
CA GLN A 521 6.49 2.93 -9.22
C GLN A 521 7.45 4.04 -9.65
N SER A 522 8.31 3.74 -10.64
CA SER A 522 9.27 4.65 -11.24
C SER A 522 9.57 4.19 -12.67
N PHE A 523 10.09 5.07 -13.51
CA PHE A 523 10.64 4.67 -14.79
C PHE A 523 11.79 5.59 -15.18
N ALA A 524 12.66 5.10 -16.05
CA ALA A 524 13.79 5.85 -16.58
C ALA A 524 13.88 5.65 -18.09
N VAL A 525 14.36 6.69 -18.80
CA VAL A 525 14.54 6.68 -20.25
C VAL A 525 16.02 6.81 -20.55
N GLY A 526 16.57 5.85 -21.28
CA GLY A 526 17.94 5.87 -21.77
C GLY A 526 18.10 6.83 -22.96
N LYS A 527 19.35 7.22 -23.24
CA LYS A 527 19.67 8.11 -24.38
C LYS A 527 19.35 7.49 -25.74
N ASP A 528 19.36 6.17 -25.82
CA ASP A 528 19.00 5.37 -26.98
C ASP A 528 17.47 5.27 -27.18
N GLY A 529 16.68 5.88 -26.29
CA GLY A 529 15.21 5.83 -26.33
C GLY A 529 14.60 4.59 -25.67
N THR A 530 15.44 3.72 -25.10
CA THR A 530 15.01 2.59 -24.27
C THR A 530 14.28 3.09 -23.03
N VAL A 531 13.15 2.48 -22.68
CA VAL A 531 12.41 2.83 -21.46
C VAL A 531 12.41 1.63 -20.50
N TYR A 532 12.81 1.87 -19.26
CA TYR A 532 12.74 0.92 -18.16
C TYR A 532 11.64 1.35 -17.18
N ALA A 533 10.71 0.46 -16.87
CA ALA A 533 9.65 0.69 -15.88
C ALA A 533 9.84 -0.23 -14.67
N GLY A 534 9.95 0.36 -13.49
CA GLY A 534 9.98 -0.33 -12.21
C GLY A 534 8.55 -0.48 -11.70
N THR A 535 8.16 -1.69 -11.34
CA THR A 535 6.82 -2.03 -10.89
C THR A 535 6.87 -2.76 -9.55
N SER A 536 5.72 -3.12 -8.99
CA SER A 536 5.67 -4.04 -7.85
C SER A 536 6.17 -5.45 -8.19
N GLY A 537 6.26 -5.78 -9.49
CA GLY A 537 6.67 -7.08 -10.02
C GLY A 537 8.08 -7.16 -10.62
N GLY A 538 8.94 -6.16 -10.36
CA GLY A 538 10.27 -6.07 -10.95
C GLY A 538 10.41 -5.00 -12.02
N VAL A 539 11.31 -5.21 -12.99
CA VAL A 539 11.62 -4.28 -14.07
C VAL A 539 11.05 -4.80 -15.39
N PHE A 540 10.40 -3.91 -16.13
CA PHE A 540 10.03 -4.09 -17.52
C PHE A 540 10.83 -3.15 -18.41
N LYS A 541 11.09 -3.56 -19.64
CA LYS A 541 11.85 -2.82 -20.63
C LYS A 541 11.12 -2.78 -21.97
N THR A 542 11.22 -1.66 -22.67
CA THR A 542 10.84 -1.52 -24.07
C THR A 542 11.97 -0.83 -24.85
N ASP A 543 12.27 -1.39 -26.01
CA ASP A 543 13.25 -0.85 -26.99
C ASP A 543 12.54 -0.23 -28.20
N ASP A 544 11.19 -0.23 -28.22
CA ASP A 544 10.34 0.22 -29.33
C ASP A 544 9.37 1.34 -28.91
N HIS A 545 9.83 2.19 -27.97
CA HIS A 545 9.09 3.34 -27.46
C HIS A 545 7.70 2.98 -26.90
N GLY A 546 7.60 1.84 -26.23
CA GLY A 546 6.41 1.37 -25.54
C GLY A 546 5.44 0.52 -26.37
N ALA A 547 5.78 0.17 -27.63
CA ALA A 547 4.91 -0.70 -28.40
C ALA A 547 4.86 -2.14 -27.83
N HIS A 548 5.97 -2.64 -27.28
CA HIS A 548 6.06 -3.91 -26.56
C HIS A 548 6.97 -3.80 -25.34
N TRP A 549 6.50 -4.37 -24.23
CA TRP A 549 7.23 -4.48 -22.98
C TRP A 549 7.64 -5.93 -22.72
N PHE A 550 8.85 -6.08 -22.19
CA PHE A 550 9.42 -7.36 -21.78
C PHE A 550 9.85 -7.28 -20.32
N SER A 551 9.48 -8.27 -19.52
CA SER A 551 10.03 -8.40 -18.16
C SER A 551 11.52 -8.72 -18.23
N THR A 552 12.34 -8.01 -17.45
CA THR A 552 13.81 -8.14 -17.49
C THR A 552 14.33 -8.34 -16.07
N ASN A 553 13.96 -9.47 -15.45
CA ASN A 553 14.15 -9.71 -14.01
C ASN A 553 15.26 -10.71 -13.67
N GLN A 554 16.02 -11.20 -14.66
CA GLN A 554 17.06 -12.20 -14.40
C GLN A 554 18.12 -11.65 -13.44
N GLY A 555 18.24 -12.24 -12.25
CA GLY A 555 19.19 -11.83 -11.21
C GLY A 555 18.66 -10.75 -10.26
N ILE A 556 17.48 -10.18 -10.51
CA ILE A 556 16.63 -9.66 -9.45
C ILE A 556 16.02 -10.90 -8.80
N ALA A 557 16.00 -11.02 -7.47
CA ALA A 557 15.51 -12.23 -6.79
C ALA A 557 13.99 -12.38 -6.99
N THR A 558 13.59 -12.78 -8.19
CA THR A 558 12.25 -13.17 -8.53
C THR A 558 12.19 -14.68 -8.43
N SER A 559 11.29 -15.21 -7.62
CA SER A 559 11.05 -16.66 -7.48
C SER A 559 10.60 -17.38 -8.77
N ARG A 560 10.70 -16.75 -9.95
CA ARG A 560 10.43 -17.36 -11.25
C ARG A 560 11.69 -17.47 -12.10
N ASN A 561 12.04 -18.71 -12.43
CA ASN A 561 12.71 -19.00 -13.70
C ASN A 561 11.81 -18.46 -14.83
N PRO A 562 12.32 -17.71 -15.81
CA PRO A 562 11.54 -17.36 -16.99
C PRO A 562 11.08 -18.65 -17.67
N ALA A 563 9.78 -18.74 -17.99
CA ALA A 563 9.24 -19.88 -18.72
C ALA A 563 10.04 -20.08 -20.03
N PRO A 564 10.34 -21.33 -20.43
CA PRO A 564 11.04 -21.58 -21.67
C PRO A 564 10.24 -21.03 -22.85
N ARG A 565 10.94 -20.35 -23.76
CA ARG A 565 10.39 -19.92 -25.05
C ARG A 565 9.93 -21.16 -25.81
N HIS A 566 8.65 -21.21 -26.17
CA HIS A 566 8.11 -22.10 -27.18
C HIS A 566 7.81 -21.32 -28.45
#